data_AF-A0A7U2HVB9-F1
#
_entry.id   AF-A0A7U2HVB9-F1
#
_cell.length_a   1.000
_cell.length_b   1.000
_cell.length_c   1.000
_cell.angle_alpha   90.00
_cell.angle_beta   90.00
_cell.angle_gamma   90.00
#
_symmetry.space_group_name_H-M   'P 1'
#
loop_
_entity.id
_entity.type
_entity.pdbx_description
1 polymer ?
#
loop_
_entity_poly.entity_id
_entity_poly.type
_entity_poly.pdbx_seq_one_letter_code
_entity_poly.pdbx_strand_id
1 'polypeptide(L)'
;MVHINRVATTKEVNDEKSQFESAPESKINLHPDDDADDYTATVYGSRYAEEDLPRHEMPDKEMPPSVAYRLIKDDLTLDGTPTLNLASFVTTYMEEEAEKLMVDAFSKNFIDYEEYPVSADIQNRCVSMIARLFNAPSEDDSNTIGTSTIGSSEAIMLGVLAMKKLWQNKRKAEGKPFDKPNMIMNSAVQVCWEKACRYFDVEERYVYCTTERYVIDPKECVDLCDENTIGICAILGTTYTGEYEDIKGINDLLIERNIEVDIHVDAASGGFVAPFVNPGLLWDFRLPK
;
A
#
# COMPACT_ATOMS: atom_id res chain seq x y z
N MET A 1 -7.22 -1.29 -1.45
CA MET A 1 -8.22 -1.78 -2.43
C MET A 1 -7.48 -2.12 -3.72
N VAL A 2 -7.70 -3.27 -4.38
CA VAL A 2 -7.25 -3.42 -5.78
C VAL A 2 -8.39 -2.88 -6.62
N HIS A 3 -8.14 -1.86 -7.44
CA HIS A 3 -9.14 -1.39 -8.37
C HIS A 3 -9.24 -2.42 -9.50
N ILE A 4 -10.31 -3.22 -9.49
CA ILE A 4 -10.60 -4.18 -10.56
C ILE A 4 -11.57 -3.49 -11.49
N ASN A 5 -11.16 -3.30 -12.74
CA ASN A 5 -12.05 -2.81 -13.77
C ASN A 5 -12.63 -3.98 -14.58
N ARG A 6 -13.86 -3.82 -15.06
CA ARG A 6 -14.49 -4.75 -16.01
C ARG A 6 -14.24 -4.21 -17.42
N VAL A 7 -13.81 -5.08 -18.33
CA VAL A 7 -13.73 -4.73 -19.75
C VAL A 7 -15.14 -4.59 -20.31
N ALA A 8 -15.44 -3.45 -20.93
CA ALA A 8 -16.73 -3.22 -21.58
C ALA A 8 -16.93 -4.21 -22.73
N THR A 9 -18.15 -4.72 -22.87
CA THR A 9 -18.51 -5.58 -24.00
C THR A 9 -18.71 -4.73 -25.26
N THR A 10 -18.50 -5.31 -26.44
CA THR A 10 -18.76 -4.61 -27.73
C THR A 10 -20.17 -4.03 -27.81
N LYS A 11 -21.16 -4.70 -27.21
CA LYS A 11 -22.52 -4.19 -27.13
C LYS A 11 -22.60 -2.89 -26.33
N GLU A 12 -22.01 -2.87 -25.13
CA GLU A 12 -21.99 -1.67 -24.27
C GLU A 12 -21.27 -0.51 -24.95
N VAL A 13 -20.15 -0.77 -25.63
CA VAL A 13 -19.43 0.23 -26.42
C VAL A 13 -20.30 0.82 -27.55
N ASN A 14 -21.06 -0.02 -28.26
CA ASN A 14 -21.96 0.43 -29.32
C ASN A 14 -23.18 1.19 -28.79
N ASP A 15 -23.75 0.74 -27.66
CA ASP A 15 -24.87 1.41 -27.01
C ASP A 15 -24.45 2.82 -26.54
N GLU A 16 -23.24 2.99 -25.99
CA GLU A 16 -22.69 4.31 -25.65
C GLU A 16 -22.57 5.22 -26.87
N LYS A 17 -22.00 4.74 -27.99
CA LYS A 17 -21.88 5.53 -29.23
C LYS A 17 -23.23 6.02 -29.75
N SER A 18 -24.26 5.17 -29.68
CA SER A 18 -25.61 5.50 -30.16
C SER A 18 -26.29 6.64 -29.38
N GLN A 19 -25.88 6.91 -28.13
CA GLN A 19 -26.43 8.00 -27.33
C GLN A 19 -26.02 9.38 -27.88
N PHE A 20 -24.85 9.47 -28.53
CA PHE A 20 -24.31 10.71 -29.07
C PHE A 20 -24.70 10.96 -30.54
N GLU A 21 -25.16 9.94 -31.27
CA GLU A 21 -25.65 10.08 -32.66
C GLU A 21 -26.94 10.93 -32.77
N SER A 22 -27.63 11.20 -31.66
CA SER A 22 -28.84 12.03 -31.64
C SER A 22 -28.58 13.54 -31.49
N ALA A 23 -27.33 13.95 -31.26
CA ALA A 23 -26.96 15.36 -31.25
C ALA A 23 -27.02 15.93 -32.69
N PRO A 24 -27.64 17.11 -32.91
CA PRO A 24 -27.66 17.70 -34.24
C PRO A 24 -26.22 17.93 -34.70
N GLU A 25 -25.80 17.24 -35.76
CA GLU A 25 -24.49 17.41 -36.41
C GLU A 25 -24.18 18.90 -36.53
N SER A 26 -23.26 19.40 -35.70
CA SER A 26 -22.66 20.71 -35.94
C SER A 26 -21.91 20.58 -37.26
N LYS A 27 -22.50 21.12 -38.33
CA LYS A 27 -21.95 21.13 -39.70
C LYS A 27 -20.69 21.99 -39.81
N ILE A 28 -19.65 21.66 -39.06
CA ILE A 28 -18.29 22.13 -39.32
C ILE A 28 -17.66 21.01 -40.14
N ASN A 29 -17.83 21.07 -41.46
CA ASN A 29 -17.13 20.17 -42.37
C ASN A 29 -15.69 20.67 -42.51
N LEU A 30 -14.77 20.13 -41.71
CA LEU A 30 -13.34 20.21 -42.01
C LEU A 30 -13.07 19.28 -43.20
N HIS A 31 -12.38 19.78 -44.22
CA HIS A 31 -12.19 19.04 -45.46
C HIS A 31 -11.24 17.85 -45.22
N PRO A 32 -11.47 16.70 -45.89
CA PRO A 32 -10.63 15.51 -45.72
C PRO A 32 -9.19 15.68 -46.24
N ASP A 33 -8.87 16.82 -46.86
CA ASP A 33 -7.51 17.20 -47.29
C ASP A 33 -6.73 18.00 -46.21
N ASP A 34 -7.29 18.22 -45.00
CA ASP A 34 -6.54 18.73 -43.82
C ASP A 34 -5.71 17.60 -43.18
N ASP A 35 -4.92 16.91 -44.01
CA ASP A 35 -4.26 15.63 -43.72
C ASP A 35 -3.01 15.74 -42.81
N ALA A 36 -2.87 16.83 -42.08
CA ALA A 36 -2.04 16.91 -40.90
C ALA A 36 -2.58 18.04 -40.01
N ASP A 37 -2.86 17.75 -38.74
CA ASP A 37 -2.66 18.76 -37.70
C ASP A 37 -1.15 19.08 -37.70
N ASP A 38 -0.72 19.86 -38.70
CA ASP A 38 0.62 20.37 -38.85
C ASP A 38 0.93 21.27 -37.64
N TYR A 39 2.21 21.58 -37.45
CA TYR A 39 2.79 22.40 -36.36
C TYR A 39 2.04 23.70 -36.00
N THR A 40 1.11 24.15 -36.85
CA THR A 40 0.32 25.38 -36.71
C THR A 40 -0.98 25.23 -35.91
N ALA A 41 -1.52 24.02 -35.71
CA ALA A 41 -2.74 23.82 -34.93
C ALA A 41 -2.47 23.99 -33.43
N THR A 42 -3.20 24.90 -32.77
CA THR A 42 -3.20 24.99 -31.30
C THR A 42 -3.92 23.78 -30.71
N VAL A 43 -3.63 23.38 -29.46
CA VAL A 43 -4.23 22.19 -28.83
C VAL A 43 -5.76 22.16 -28.99
N TYR A 44 -6.45 23.24 -28.65
CA TYR A 44 -7.92 23.32 -28.71
C TYR A 44 -8.50 23.64 -30.09
N GLY A 45 -7.63 23.83 -31.10
CA GLY A 45 -8.03 23.94 -32.50
C GLY A 45 -7.64 22.70 -33.32
N SER A 46 -7.08 21.68 -32.67
CA SER A 46 -6.78 20.40 -33.30
C SER A 46 -8.04 19.54 -33.36
N ARG A 47 -8.10 18.60 -34.31
CA ARG A 47 -9.24 17.66 -34.42
C ARG A 47 -9.44 16.83 -33.13
N TYR A 48 -8.37 16.61 -32.39
CA TYR A 48 -8.39 15.84 -31.14
C TYR A 48 -9.17 16.53 -30.01
N ALA A 49 -9.43 17.84 -30.10
CA ALA A 49 -10.26 18.55 -29.13
C ALA A 49 -11.76 18.34 -29.37
N GLU A 50 -12.15 17.84 -30.55
CA GLU A 50 -13.55 17.51 -30.89
C GLU A 50 -13.90 16.06 -30.53
N GLU A 51 -12.92 15.22 -30.23
CA GLU A 51 -13.07 13.80 -29.94
C GLU A 51 -12.83 13.50 -28.45
N ASP A 52 -13.59 12.57 -27.87
CA ASP A 52 -13.31 12.05 -26.53
C ASP A 52 -11.99 11.26 -26.52
N LEU A 53 -11.22 11.33 -25.42
CA LEU A 53 -10.02 10.51 -25.27
C LEU A 53 -10.36 9.01 -25.35
N PRO A 54 -9.50 8.18 -25.97
CA PRO A 54 -9.72 6.74 -26.13
C PRO A 54 -9.97 6.03 -24.80
N ARG A 55 -11.09 5.29 -24.69
CA ARG A 55 -11.50 4.58 -23.45
C ARG A 55 -11.41 3.06 -23.52
N HIS A 56 -11.65 2.48 -24.69
CA HIS A 56 -11.92 1.05 -24.85
C HIS A 56 -10.84 0.30 -25.63
N GLU A 57 -10.21 0.96 -26.60
CA GLU A 57 -9.20 0.37 -27.49
C GLU A 57 -8.03 1.34 -27.71
N MET A 58 -6.88 0.81 -28.09
CA MET A 58 -5.70 1.60 -28.43
C MET A 58 -5.92 2.29 -29.79
N PRO A 59 -5.58 3.59 -29.93
CA PRO A 59 -5.73 4.29 -31.20
C PRO A 59 -4.86 3.72 -32.33
N ASP A 60 -5.39 3.71 -33.55
CA ASP A 60 -4.65 3.29 -34.76
C ASP A 60 -3.55 4.28 -35.19
N LYS A 61 -3.66 5.55 -34.78
CA LYS A 61 -2.77 6.64 -35.17
C LYS A 61 -2.18 7.35 -33.94
N GLU A 62 -1.02 7.95 -34.13
CA GLU A 62 -0.37 8.78 -33.13
C GLU A 62 -1.08 10.13 -32.92
N MET A 63 -0.85 10.73 -31.76
CA MET A 63 -1.31 12.06 -31.37
C MET A 63 -0.08 12.92 -31.05
N PRO A 64 -0.04 14.21 -31.44
CA PRO A 64 1.07 15.09 -31.07
C PRO A 64 1.29 15.14 -29.54
N PRO A 65 2.55 15.10 -29.05
CA PRO A 65 2.83 15.00 -27.61
C PRO A 65 2.24 16.11 -26.75
N SER A 66 2.21 17.34 -27.27
CA SER A 66 1.64 18.51 -26.58
C SER A 66 0.13 18.43 -26.41
N VAL A 67 -0.57 17.85 -27.40
CA VAL A 67 -2.02 17.63 -27.38
C VAL A 67 -2.34 16.53 -26.37
N ALA A 68 -1.66 15.38 -26.45
CA ALA A 68 -1.85 14.28 -25.51
C ALA A 68 -1.62 14.70 -24.06
N TYR A 69 -0.51 15.40 -23.78
CA TYR A 69 -0.22 15.95 -22.46
C TYR A 69 -1.35 16.87 -21.97
N ARG A 70 -1.84 17.77 -22.83
CA ARG A 70 -2.82 18.77 -22.41
C ARG A 70 -4.20 18.17 -22.17
N LEU A 71 -4.66 17.27 -23.02
CA LEU A 71 -5.96 16.60 -22.85
C LEU A 71 -5.97 15.74 -21.57
N ILE A 72 -4.93 14.94 -21.34
CA ILE A 72 -4.81 14.15 -20.09
C ILE A 72 -4.75 15.06 -18.87
N LYS A 73 -3.99 16.16 -18.96
CA LYS A 73 -3.88 17.13 -17.85
C LYS A 73 -5.22 17.81 -17.55
N ASP A 74 -6.03 18.09 -18.56
CA ASP A 74 -7.36 18.68 -18.39
C ASP A 74 -8.31 17.69 -17.72
N ASP A 75 -8.31 16.41 -18.12
CA ASP A 75 -9.07 15.36 -17.44
C ASP A 75 -8.67 15.22 -15.96
N LEU A 76 -7.36 15.25 -15.66
CA LEU A 76 -6.85 15.19 -14.30
C LEU A 76 -7.26 16.40 -13.44
N THR A 77 -7.76 17.50 -14.02
CA THR A 77 -8.29 18.61 -13.21
C THR A 77 -9.63 18.29 -12.55
N LEU A 78 -10.29 17.20 -12.96
CA LEU A 78 -11.50 16.70 -12.32
C LEU A 78 -11.19 15.95 -11.01
N ASP A 79 -9.93 15.58 -10.78
CA ASP A 79 -9.50 15.02 -9.50
C ASP A 79 -9.57 16.06 -8.39
N GLY A 80 -9.80 15.59 -7.16
CA GLY A 80 -9.77 16.43 -5.98
C GLY A 80 -8.36 16.98 -5.72
N THR A 81 -8.26 18.23 -5.29
CA THR A 81 -6.98 18.83 -4.89
C THR A 81 -6.37 18.08 -3.71
N PRO A 82 -5.17 17.46 -3.85
CA PRO A 82 -4.60 16.60 -2.80
C PRO A 82 -4.41 17.30 -1.45
N THR A 83 -4.02 18.58 -1.45
CA THR A 83 -3.82 19.37 -0.22
C THR A 83 -5.12 19.65 0.56
N LEU A 84 -6.28 19.43 -0.05
CA LEU A 84 -7.59 19.55 0.58
C LEU A 84 -8.16 18.18 1.01
N ASN A 85 -7.46 17.09 0.69
CA ASN A 85 -7.89 15.75 1.03
C ASN A 85 -7.50 15.39 2.47
N LEU A 86 -8.41 15.66 3.41
CA LEU A 86 -8.24 15.35 4.83
C LEU A 86 -8.54 13.88 5.19
N ALA A 87 -8.86 13.03 4.21
CA ALA A 87 -9.15 11.61 4.43
C ALA A 87 -7.93 10.70 4.22
N SER A 88 -6.90 11.17 3.51
CA SER A 88 -5.70 10.40 3.21
C SER A 88 -4.64 10.54 4.31
N PHE A 89 -3.93 9.46 4.58
CA PHE A 89 -2.72 9.45 5.42
C PHE A 89 -1.44 9.66 4.59
N VAL A 90 -1.53 9.65 3.25
CA VAL A 90 -0.37 9.76 2.36
C VAL A 90 0.06 11.22 2.25
N THR A 91 1.37 11.45 2.30
CA THR A 91 1.99 12.77 2.10
C THR A 91 1.62 13.37 0.74
N THR A 92 1.12 14.61 0.74
CA THR A 92 0.72 15.35 -0.48
C THR A 92 1.58 16.58 -0.77
N TYR A 93 2.69 16.74 -0.05
CA TYR A 93 3.62 17.86 -0.19
C TYR A 93 5.05 17.41 0.13
N MET A 94 6.02 17.87 -0.66
CA MET A 94 7.45 17.69 -0.43
C MET A 94 8.18 18.99 -0.76
N GLU A 95 9.39 19.17 -0.22
CA GLU A 95 10.26 20.31 -0.57
C GLU A 95 10.78 20.18 -2.00
N GLU A 96 11.10 21.30 -2.65
CA GLU A 96 11.53 21.36 -4.07
C GLU A 96 12.75 20.48 -4.34
N GLU A 97 13.70 20.43 -3.41
CA GLU A 97 14.89 19.61 -3.51
C GLU A 97 14.56 18.10 -3.53
N ALA A 98 13.53 17.69 -2.78
CA ALA A 98 13.09 16.30 -2.76
C ALA A 98 12.34 15.93 -4.05
N GLU A 99 11.47 16.81 -4.54
CA GLU A 99 10.79 16.62 -5.83
C GLU A 99 11.81 16.51 -6.97
N LYS A 100 12.80 17.40 -7.00
CA LYS A 100 13.87 17.37 -8.00
C LYS A 100 14.67 16.07 -7.95
N LEU A 101 15.03 15.59 -6.74
CA LEU A 101 15.73 14.33 -6.59
C LEU A 101 14.91 13.14 -7.11
N MET A 102 13.59 13.15 -6.91
CA MET A 102 12.70 12.11 -7.45
C MET A 102 12.67 12.14 -8.98
N VAL A 103 12.55 13.32 -9.59
CA VAL A 103 12.56 13.49 -11.06
C VAL A 103 13.89 13.03 -11.65
N ASP A 104 15.01 13.43 -11.05
CA ASP A 104 16.37 13.04 -11.48
C ASP A 104 16.62 11.52 -11.33
N ALA A 105 15.83 10.84 -10.49
CA ALA A 105 15.92 9.41 -10.24
C ALA A 105 14.92 8.55 -11.03
N PHE A 106 14.00 9.13 -11.82
CA PHE A 106 12.91 8.38 -12.46
C PHE A 106 13.36 7.21 -13.35
N SER A 107 14.51 7.32 -14.01
CA SER A 107 15.03 6.26 -14.89
C SER A 107 15.80 5.17 -14.14
N LYS A 108 15.95 5.24 -12.81
CA LYS A 108 16.71 4.27 -12.02
C LYS A 108 15.80 3.13 -11.58
N ASN A 109 16.09 1.93 -12.07
CA ASN A 109 15.37 0.73 -11.65
C ASN A 109 15.96 0.17 -10.35
N PHE A 110 15.22 0.22 -9.25
CA PHE A 110 15.74 -0.16 -7.93
C PHE A 110 16.21 -1.63 -7.85
N ILE A 111 15.57 -2.55 -8.59
CA ILE A 111 15.92 -3.98 -8.52
C ILE A 111 17.27 -4.28 -9.19
N ASP A 112 17.77 -3.40 -10.07
CA ASP A 112 19.04 -3.57 -10.78
C ASP A 112 20.21 -3.07 -9.90
N TYR A 113 20.41 -3.70 -8.74
CA TYR A 113 21.40 -3.28 -7.74
C TYR A 113 22.85 -3.34 -8.23
N GLU A 114 23.14 -4.13 -9.28
CA GLU A 114 24.45 -4.19 -9.92
C GLU A 114 24.74 -2.91 -10.74
N GLU A 115 23.71 -2.36 -11.38
CA GLU A 115 23.81 -1.14 -12.19
C GLU A 115 23.69 0.12 -11.33
N TYR A 116 22.92 0.05 -10.24
CA TYR A 116 22.67 1.16 -9.32
C TYR A 116 23.09 0.87 -7.87
N PRO A 117 24.36 0.52 -7.61
CA PRO A 117 24.82 0.09 -6.28
C PRO A 117 24.70 1.17 -5.21
N VAL A 118 24.79 2.45 -5.60
CA VAL A 118 24.62 3.57 -4.66
C VAL A 118 23.14 3.72 -4.24
N SER A 119 22.19 3.41 -5.12
CA SER A 119 20.76 3.39 -4.75
C SER A 119 20.46 2.27 -3.75
N ALA A 120 21.05 1.08 -3.95
CA ALA A 120 20.94 -0.02 -3.01
C ALA A 120 21.59 0.32 -1.65
N ASP A 121 22.76 0.96 -1.65
CA ASP A 121 23.41 1.45 -0.43
C ASP A 121 22.56 2.50 0.31
N ILE A 122 21.93 3.45 -0.40
CA ILE A 122 20.98 4.40 0.23
C ILE A 122 19.83 3.65 0.90
N GLN A 123 19.26 2.63 0.25
CA GLN A 123 18.21 1.81 0.86
C GLN A 123 18.71 1.06 2.12
N ASN A 124 19.92 0.49 2.09
CA ASN A 124 20.52 -0.16 3.25
C ASN A 124 20.73 0.80 4.42
N ARG A 125 21.13 2.05 4.13
CA ARG A 125 21.23 3.10 5.15
C ARG A 125 19.86 3.43 5.75
N CYS A 126 18.81 3.54 4.93
CA CYS A 126 17.45 3.74 5.42
C CYS A 126 16.99 2.59 6.32
N VAL A 127 17.23 1.33 5.94
CA VAL A 127 16.93 0.17 6.79
C VAL A 127 17.67 0.25 8.12
N SER A 128 18.96 0.56 8.10
CA SER A 128 19.76 0.70 9.31
C SER A 128 19.23 1.83 10.23
N MET A 129 18.91 2.99 9.67
CA MET A 129 18.36 4.12 10.43
C MET A 129 17.00 3.78 11.05
N ILE A 130 16.10 3.13 10.31
CA ILE A 130 14.77 2.73 10.81
C ILE A 130 14.90 1.62 11.86
N ALA A 131 15.76 0.62 11.64
CA ALA A 131 16.04 -0.43 12.63
C ALA A 131 16.49 0.16 13.97
N ARG A 132 17.43 1.12 13.93
CA ARG A 132 17.88 1.82 15.15
C ARG A 132 16.79 2.69 15.75
N LEU A 133 15.97 3.36 14.93
CA LEU A 133 14.82 4.15 15.40
C LEU A 133 13.82 3.29 16.17
N PHE A 134 13.64 2.03 15.76
CA PHE A 134 12.74 1.06 16.40
C PHE A 134 13.45 0.18 17.44
N ASN A 135 14.66 0.59 17.88
CA ASN A 135 15.41 -0.08 18.93
C ASN A 135 15.69 -1.57 18.64
N ALA A 136 15.91 -1.92 17.37
CA ALA A 136 16.28 -3.28 16.98
C ALA A 136 17.56 -3.72 17.72
N PRO A 137 17.64 -4.99 18.19
CA PRO A 137 18.82 -5.50 18.87
C PRO A 137 20.06 -5.41 17.97
N SER A 138 21.13 -4.83 18.50
CA SER A 138 22.38 -4.61 17.76
C SER A 138 23.65 -5.01 18.53
N GLU A 139 23.52 -5.62 19.72
CA GLU A 139 24.66 -5.96 20.58
C GLU A 139 25.16 -7.41 20.39
N ASP A 140 24.36 -8.30 19.81
CA ASP A 140 24.73 -9.68 19.51
C ASP A 140 25.31 -9.83 18.09
N ASP A 141 25.94 -10.97 17.77
CA ASP A 141 26.35 -11.38 16.40
C ASP A 141 25.14 -11.54 15.42
N SER A 142 23.94 -11.11 15.82
CA SER A 142 22.73 -11.10 15.02
C SER A 142 22.61 -9.79 14.23
N ASN A 143 22.59 -9.90 12.91
CA ASN A 143 22.30 -8.77 12.03
C ASN A 143 20.79 -8.48 12.00
N THR A 144 20.40 -7.21 12.17
CA THR A 144 19.03 -6.78 11.86
C THR A 144 18.81 -6.86 10.35
N ILE A 145 17.63 -7.33 9.93
CA ILE A 145 17.27 -7.54 8.52
C ILE A 145 16.02 -6.73 8.19
N GLY A 146 16.01 -6.08 7.04
CA GLY A 146 14.86 -5.34 6.52
C GLY A 146 15.05 -5.00 5.04
N THR A 147 13.98 -4.54 4.40
CA THR A 147 13.98 -4.13 2.98
C THR A 147 13.01 -2.98 2.76
N SER A 148 13.23 -2.18 1.70
CA SER A 148 12.19 -1.29 1.19
C SER A 148 11.07 -2.11 0.53
N THR A 149 9.88 -1.53 0.52
CA THR A 149 8.69 -2.04 -0.17
C THR A 149 7.96 -0.85 -0.79
N ILE A 150 7.01 -1.10 -1.70
CA ILE A 150 6.18 -0.04 -2.28
C ILE A 150 5.25 0.61 -1.24
N GLY A 151 4.89 -0.13 -0.20
CA GLY A 151 4.14 0.36 0.95
C GLY A 151 3.81 -0.75 1.93
N SER A 152 3.20 -0.40 3.06
CA SER A 152 2.96 -1.35 4.16
C SER A 152 2.19 -2.60 3.75
N SER A 153 1.34 -2.55 2.71
CA SER A 153 0.65 -3.75 2.21
C SER A 153 1.60 -4.86 1.75
N GLU A 154 2.69 -4.52 1.06
CA GLU A 154 3.71 -5.50 0.66
C GLU A 154 4.54 -5.94 1.87
N ALA A 155 4.95 -5.00 2.73
CA ALA A 155 5.69 -5.31 3.95
C ALA A 155 4.93 -6.29 4.88
N ILE A 156 3.62 -6.08 5.03
CA ILE A 156 2.73 -6.95 5.81
C ILE A 156 2.62 -8.33 5.17
N MET A 157 2.46 -8.41 3.84
CA MET A 157 2.45 -9.70 3.14
C MET A 157 3.76 -10.48 3.35
N LEU A 158 4.91 -9.80 3.29
CA LEU A 158 6.21 -10.41 3.59
C LEU A 158 6.31 -10.85 5.06
N GLY A 159 5.82 -10.03 5.99
CA GLY A 159 5.75 -10.36 7.42
C GLY A 159 4.91 -11.61 7.70
N VAL A 160 3.71 -11.69 7.12
CA VAL A 160 2.81 -12.85 7.23
C VAL A 160 3.45 -14.10 6.64
N LEU A 161 4.11 -13.99 5.47
CA LEU A 161 4.84 -15.11 4.89
C LEU A 161 5.97 -15.59 5.79
N ALA A 162 6.73 -14.68 6.40
CA ALA A 162 7.80 -15.03 7.34
C ALA A 162 7.24 -15.76 8.57
N MET A 163 6.21 -15.21 9.23
CA MET A 163 5.52 -15.85 10.36
C MET A 163 4.99 -17.24 10.00
N LYS A 164 4.27 -17.35 8.87
CA LYS A 164 3.75 -18.64 8.38
C LYS A 164 4.87 -19.66 8.16
N LYS A 165 6.00 -19.26 7.56
CA LYS A 165 7.12 -20.18 7.28
C LYS A 165 7.84 -20.61 8.55
N LEU A 166 8.08 -19.70 9.48
CA LEU A 166 8.67 -20.02 10.78
C LEU A 166 7.80 -21.02 11.55
N TRP A 167 6.50 -20.76 11.64
CA TRP A 167 5.53 -21.67 12.25
C TRP A 167 5.52 -23.04 11.55
N GLN A 168 5.43 -23.09 10.22
CA GLN A 168 5.46 -24.34 9.46
C GLN A 168 6.73 -25.16 9.72
N ASN A 169 7.89 -24.51 9.77
CA ASN A 169 9.17 -25.18 10.01
C ASN A 169 9.24 -25.75 11.44
N LYS A 170 8.80 -24.99 12.44
CA LYS A 170 8.69 -25.45 13.84
C LYS A 170 7.78 -26.68 13.94
N ARG A 171 6.57 -26.60 13.38
CA ARG A 171 5.59 -27.70 13.40
C ARG A 171 6.12 -28.97 12.72
N LYS A 172 6.80 -28.84 11.58
CA LYS A 172 7.44 -29.97 10.89
C LYS A 172 8.55 -30.61 11.72
N ALA A 173 9.39 -29.80 12.37
CA ALA A 173 10.45 -30.31 13.26
C ALA A 173 9.87 -31.07 14.46
N GLU A 174 8.70 -30.67 14.95
CA GLU A 174 7.97 -31.33 16.03
C GLU A 174 7.10 -32.52 15.56
N GLY A 175 7.04 -32.80 14.26
CA GLY A 175 6.18 -33.86 13.71
C GLY A 175 4.67 -33.58 13.80
N LYS A 176 4.27 -32.31 13.93
CA LYS A 176 2.87 -31.89 14.08
C LYS A 176 2.25 -31.42 12.74
N PRO A 177 0.91 -31.43 12.59
CA PRO A 177 0.23 -30.87 11.43
C PRO A 177 0.53 -29.38 11.23
N PHE A 178 0.60 -28.91 9.98
CA PHE A 178 0.99 -27.54 9.62
C PHE A 178 0.10 -26.93 8.51
N ASP A 179 -1.11 -27.45 8.37
CA ASP A 179 -2.06 -27.15 7.28
C ASP A 179 -3.12 -26.10 7.64
N LYS A 180 -3.26 -25.73 8.92
CA LYS A 180 -4.33 -24.82 9.40
C LYS A 180 -3.81 -23.61 10.20
N PRO A 181 -2.93 -22.77 9.64
CA PRO A 181 -2.45 -21.58 10.33
C PRO A 181 -3.59 -20.58 10.56
N ASN A 182 -3.58 -19.88 11.70
CA ASN A 182 -4.44 -18.73 11.98
C ASN A 182 -3.62 -17.51 12.42
N MET A 183 -4.21 -16.32 12.33
CA MET A 183 -3.61 -15.07 12.81
C MET A 183 -4.63 -14.26 13.60
N ILE A 184 -4.22 -13.71 14.74
CA ILE A 184 -5.10 -12.89 15.59
C ILE A 184 -4.90 -11.41 15.24
N MET A 185 -6.00 -10.68 15.06
CA MET A 185 -5.98 -9.26 14.74
C MET A 185 -7.24 -8.55 15.24
N ASN A 186 -7.23 -7.22 15.29
CA ASN A 186 -8.44 -6.43 15.51
C ASN A 186 -9.40 -6.54 14.31
N SER A 187 -10.71 -6.58 14.53
CA SER A 187 -11.72 -6.45 13.46
C SER A 187 -11.61 -5.15 12.65
N ALA A 188 -11.01 -4.09 13.21
CA ALA A 188 -10.74 -2.81 12.55
C ALA A 188 -9.36 -2.77 11.86
N VAL A 189 -8.80 -3.92 11.48
CA VAL A 189 -7.53 -4.00 10.77
C VAL A 189 -7.62 -3.35 9.38
N GLN A 190 -6.48 -2.88 8.85
CA GLN A 190 -6.42 -2.44 7.47
C GLN A 190 -6.55 -3.63 6.50
N VAL A 191 -7.30 -3.46 5.42
CA VAL A 191 -7.65 -4.51 4.43
C VAL A 191 -6.49 -5.37 3.89
N CYS A 192 -5.25 -4.91 3.96
CA CYS A 192 -4.07 -5.66 3.52
C CYS A 192 -3.80 -6.90 4.37
N TRP A 193 -4.20 -6.91 5.63
CA TRP A 193 -4.12 -8.09 6.48
C TRP A 193 -5.09 -9.19 6.03
N GLU A 194 -6.34 -8.82 5.71
CA GLU A 194 -7.32 -9.74 5.13
C GLU A 194 -6.85 -10.28 3.78
N LYS A 195 -6.24 -9.42 2.94
CA LYS A 195 -5.63 -9.86 1.69
C LYS A 195 -4.50 -10.85 1.93
N ALA A 196 -3.58 -10.55 2.83
CA ALA A 196 -2.46 -11.43 3.14
C ALA A 196 -2.95 -12.79 3.66
N CYS A 197 -3.91 -12.80 4.59
CA CYS A 197 -4.48 -14.02 5.12
C CYS A 197 -5.20 -14.84 4.05
N ARG A 198 -6.03 -14.20 3.21
CA ARG A 198 -6.74 -14.86 2.11
C ARG A 198 -5.82 -15.39 1.03
N TYR A 199 -4.81 -14.62 0.62
CA TYR A 199 -3.88 -15.02 -0.45
C TYR A 199 -2.92 -16.12 0.01
N PHE A 200 -2.65 -16.18 1.31
CA PHE A 200 -1.73 -17.13 1.88
C PHE A 200 -2.40 -18.19 2.74
N ASP A 201 -3.70 -18.46 2.57
CA ASP A 201 -4.44 -19.51 3.29
C ASP A 201 -4.15 -19.50 4.81
N VAL A 202 -4.38 -18.37 5.46
CA VAL A 202 -4.32 -18.19 6.91
C VAL A 202 -5.71 -17.81 7.39
N GLU A 203 -6.23 -18.52 8.39
CA GLU A 203 -7.52 -18.21 9.00
C GLU A 203 -7.45 -16.88 9.76
N GLU A 204 -8.35 -15.95 9.43
CA GLU A 204 -8.49 -14.71 10.18
C GLU A 204 -9.24 -14.94 11.50
N ARG A 205 -8.65 -14.55 12.64
CA ARG A 205 -9.32 -14.52 13.94
C ARG A 205 -9.35 -13.12 14.48
N TYR A 206 -10.56 -12.63 14.73
CA TYR A 206 -10.79 -11.25 15.12
C TYR A 206 -11.08 -11.10 16.61
N VAL A 207 -10.44 -10.11 17.21
CA VAL A 207 -10.93 -9.43 18.40
C VAL A 207 -11.81 -8.29 17.93
N TYR A 208 -13.10 -8.33 18.27
CA TYR A 208 -14.06 -7.37 17.77
C TYR A 208 -14.02 -6.06 18.55
N CYS A 209 -14.23 -4.94 17.85
CA CYS A 209 -14.50 -3.67 18.48
C CYS A 209 -15.82 -3.75 19.27
N THR A 210 -15.90 -2.99 20.36
CA THR A 210 -17.12 -2.75 21.10
C THR A 210 -17.55 -1.30 20.93
N THR A 211 -18.71 -0.92 21.49
CA THR A 211 -19.16 0.47 21.52
C THR A 211 -18.29 1.39 22.38
N GLU A 212 -17.43 0.82 23.22
CA GLU A 212 -16.58 1.56 24.17
C GLU A 212 -15.08 1.38 23.89
N ARG A 213 -14.70 0.39 23.07
CA ARG A 213 -13.32 0.04 22.75
C ARG A 213 -13.18 -0.27 21.26
N TYR A 214 -12.43 0.56 20.54
CA TYR A 214 -12.22 0.42 19.09
C TYR A 214 -10.90 -0.26 18.73
N VAL A 215 -10.03 -0.49 19.71
CA VAL A 215 -8.75 -1.17 19.60
C VAL A 215 -8.82 -2.63 20.07
N ILE A 216 -7.81 -3.43 19.71
CA ILE A 216 -7.65 -4.79 20.23
C ILE A 216 -7.59 -4.79 21.76
N ASP A 217 -8.31 -5.70 22.40
CA ASP A 217 -8.12 -5.97 23.84
C ASP A 217 -7.00 -7.00 24.03
N PRO A 218 -5.96 -6.68 24.82
CA PRO A 218 -4.84 -7.59 25.02
C PRO A 218 -5.25 -8.96 25.57
N LYS A 219 -6.24 -9.01 26.47
CA LYS A 219 -6.66 -10.27 27.09
C LYS A 219 -7.45 -11.13 26.10
N GLU A 220 -8.44 -10.57 25.42
CA GLU A 220 -9.21 -11.27 24.38
C GLU A 220 -8.29 -11.77 23.26
N CYS A 221 -7.32 -10.96 22.84
CA CYS A 221 -6.32 -11.36 21.85
C CYS A 221 -5.54 -12.61 22.28
N VAL A 222 -4.98 -12.58 23.50
CA VAL A 222 -4.17 -13.69 24.03
C VAL A 222 -5.02 -14.92 24.34
N ASP A 223 -6.30 -14.75 24.71
CA ASP A 223 -7.25 -15.84 24.92
C ASP A 223 -7.59 -16.60 23.61
N LEU A 224 -7.40 -15.98 22.43
CA LEU A 224 -7.66 -16.59 21.12
C LEU A 224 -6.47 -17.39 20.55
N CYS A 225 -5.29 -17.27 21.15
CA CYS A 225 -4.09 -17.97 20.69
C CYS A 225 -4.21 -19.48 20.89
N ASP A 226 -3.82 -20.26 19.88
CA ASP A 226 -3.69 -21.71 19.93
C ASP A 226 -2.37 -22.19 19.28
N GLU A 227 -2.17 -23.49 19.18
CA GLU A 227 -0.94 -24.07 18.63
C GLU A 227 -0.76 -23.84 17.11
N ASN A 228 -1.79 -23.32 16.44
CA ASN A 228 -1.79 -22.99 15.02
C ASN A 228 -1.73 -21.49 14.75
N THR A 229 -1.72 -20.66 15.81
CA THR A 229 -1.53 -19.21 15.68
C THR A 229 -0.10 -18.92 15.23
N ILE A 230 0.03 -18.26 14.06
CA ILE A 230 1.33 -17.90 13.49
C ILE A 230 1.87 -16.58 14.01
N GLY A 231 1.00 -15.73 14.59
CA GLY A 231 1.35 -14.42 15.11
C GLY A 231 0.12 -13.60 15.49
N ILE A 232 0.38 -12.45 16.10
CA ILE A 232 -0.61 -11.41 16.43
C ILE A 232 -0.27 -10.15 15.65
N CYS A 233 -1.27 -9.54 15.00
CA CYS A 233 -1.16 -8.18 14.47
C CYS A 233 -1.59 -7.19 15.54
N ALA A 234 -0.69 -6.30 15.94
CA ALA A 234 -0.99 -5.16 16.81
C ALA A 234 -0.73 -3.85 16.06
N ILE A 235 -1.67 -2.92 16.09
CA ILE A 235 -1.69 -1.74 15.23
C ILE A 235 -1.24 -0.51 16.02
N LEU A 236 -0.14 0.11 15.59
CA LEU A 236 0.30 1.39 16.14
C LEU A 236 -0.28 2.53 15.29
N GLY A 237 -1.52 2.91 15.59
CA GLY A 237 -2.26 3.95 14.89
C GLY A 237 -3.30 3.37 13.95
N THR A 238 -4.48 3.01 14.48
CA THR A 238 -5.56 2.45 13.67
C THR A 238 -6.00 3.41 12.58
N THR A 239 -6.36 2.88 11.41
CA THR A 239 -6.80 3.72 10.28
C THR A 239 -8.14 4.42 10.53
N TYR A 240 -8.98 3.87 11.42
CA TYR A 240 -10.32 4.37 11.70
C TYR A 240 -10.35 5.43 12.81
N THR A 241 -9.54 5.29 13.86
CA THR A 241 -9.57 6.18 15.04
C THR A 241 -8.24 6.88 15.31
N GLY A 242 -7.13 6.42 14.72
CA GLY A 242 -5.78 6.91 15.00
C GLY A 242 -5.22 6.44 16.34
N GLU A 243 -5.95 5.59 17.08
CA GLU A 243 -5.57 5.10 18.40
C GLU A 243 -4.42 4.09 18.33
N TYR A 244 -3.59 4.05 19.37
CA TYR A 244 -2.52 3.05 19.52
C TYR A 244 -3.04 1.85 20.30
N GLU A 245 -2.81 0.65 19.77
CA GLU A 245 -3.11 -0.58 20.50
C GLU A 245 -2.08 -0.83 21.62
N ASP A 246 -2.48 -1.49 22.70
CA ASP A 246 -1.62 -1.79 23.84
C ASP A 246 -0.69 -2.98 23.57
N ILE A 247 0.31 -2.73 22.72
CA ILE A 247 1.32 -3.72 22.30
C ILE A 247 2.08 -4.26 23.51
N LYS A 248 2.41 -3.40 24.48
CA LYS A 248 3.07 -3.81 25.73
C LYS A 248 2.19 -4.77 26.53
N GLY A 249 0.90 -4.47 26.67
CA GLY A 249 -0.06 -5.33 27.36
C GLY A 249 -0.16 -6.72 26.72
N ILE A 250 -0.18 -6.80 25.39
CA ILE A 250 -0.17 -8.08 24.66
C ILE A 250 1.14 -8.84 24.95
N ASN A 251 2.29 -8.18 24.81
CA ASN A 251 3.60 -8.75 25.11
C ASN A 251 3.68 -9.31 26.54
N ASP A 252 3.28 -8.52 27.54
CA ASP A 252 3.36 -8.91 28.95
C ASP A 252 2.50 -10.15 29.23
N LEU A 253 1.29 -10.20 28.67
CA LEU A 253 0.38 -11.35 28.83
C LEU A 253 0.90 -12.62 28.15
N LEU A 254 1.52 -12.51 26.98
CA LEU A 254 2.17 -13.65 26.32
C LEU A 254 3.33 -14.20 27.16
N ILE A 255 4.11 -13.34 27.80
CA ILE A 255 5.19 -13.74 28.70
C ILE A 255 4.63 -14.38 29.97
N GLU A 256 3.67 -13.72 30.64
CA GLU A 256 3.05 -14.20 31.88
C GLU A 256 2.45 -15.60 31.71
N ARG A 257 1.79 -15.85 30.57
CA ARG A 257 1.14 -17.12 30.27
C ARG A 257 2.04 -18.13 29.57
N ASN A 258 3.30 -17.79 29.31
CA ASN A 258 4.27 -18.61 28.59
C ASN A 258 3.74 -19.11 27.24
N ILE A 259 3.10 -18.22 26.47
CA ILE A 259 2.61 -18.50 25.12
C ILE A 259 3.71 -18.11 24.12
N GLU A 260 4.03 -19.05 23.23
CA GLU A 260 5.04 -18.88 22.17
C GLU A 260 4.39 -18.46 20.85
N VAL A 261 3.85 -17.24 20.84
CA VAL A 261 3.33 -16.55 19.66
C VAL A 261 4.01 -15.19 19.58
N ASP A 262 4.45 -14.82 18.38
CA ASP A 262 5.17 -13.55 18.14
C ASP A 262 4.20 -12.42 17.75
N ILE A 263 4.61 -11.17 17.98
CA ILE A 263 3.86 -9.96 17.62
C ILE A 263 4.47 -9.33 16.36
N HIS A 264 3.60 -9.03 15.39
CA HIS A 264 3.92 -8.09 14.32
C HIS A 264 3.22 -6.77 14.58
N VAL A 265 4.00 -5.69 14.68
CA VAL A 265 3.45 -4.35 14.86
C VAL A 265 3.21 -3.69 13.50
N ASP A 266 1.94 -3.49 13.15
CA ASP A 266 1.56 -2.64 12.02
C ASP A 266 1.72 -1.17 12.42
N ALA A 267 2.92 -0.65 12.17
CA ALA A 267 3.30 0.72 12.45
C ALA A 267 3.22 1.61 11.19
N ALA A 268 2.29 1.35 10.26
CA ALA A 268 2.19 2.06 8.97
C ALA A 268 2.13 3.58 9.10
N SER A 269 1.45 4.09 10.13
CA SER A 269 1.40 5.52 10.46
C SER A 269 2.25 5.81 11.71
N GLY A 270 1.95 5.14 12.83
CA GLY A 270 2.57 5.42 14.13
C GLY A 270 4.08 5.21 14.19
N GLY A 271 4.64 4.41 13.27
CA GLY A 271 6.09 4.13 13.23
C GLY A 271 6.93 5.38 12.99
N PHE A 272 6.43 6.38 12.27
CA PHE A 272 7.11 7.67 12.08
C PHE A 272 6.51 8.80 12.92
N VAL A 273 5.69 8.47 13.93
CA VAL A 273 5.11 9.44 14.88
C VAL A 273 5.59 9.16 16.30
N ALA A 274 5.33 7.95 16.81
CA ALA A 274 5.58 7.58 18.20
C ALA A 274 7.04 7.78 18.64
N PRO A 275 8.09 7.43 17.86
CA PRO A 275 9.48 7.66 18.25
C PRO A 275 9.82 9.13 18.55
N PHE A 276 9.14 10.07 17.89
CA PHE A 276 9.47 11.49 17.98
C PHE A 276 8.62 12.22 19.02
N VAL A 277 7.34 11.86 19.15
CA VAL A 277 6.41 12.55 20.06
C VAL A 277 6.26 11.86 21.41
N ASN A 278 6.49 10.55 21.49
CA ASN A 278 6.39 9.76 22.71
C ASN A 278 7.46 8.63 22.76
N PRO A 279 8.76 8.96 22.84
CA PRO A 279 9.86 7.98 22.81
C PRO A 279 9.84 6.99 23.98
N GLY A 280 9.16 7.34 25.09
CA GLY A 280 9.00 6.48 26.26
C GLY A 280 7.96 5.37 26.08
N LEU A 281 7.11 5.45 25.05
CA LEU A 281 6.14 4.41 24.74
C LEU A 281 6.89 3.13 24.34
N LEU A 282 6.57 2.01 25.00
CA LEU A 282 7.11 0.69 24.68
C LEU A 282 6.18 0.00 23.68
N TRP A 283 6.62 -0.10 22.44
CA TRP A 283 5.84 -0.67 21.34
C TRP A 283 6.70 -1.41 20.30
N ASP A 284 8.01 -1.18 20.30
CA ASP A 284 8.94 -1.65 19.27
C ASP A 284 9.80 -2.82 19.79
N PHE A 285 10.96 -3.07 19.17
CA PHE A 285 11.84 -4.20 19.49
C PHE A 285 12.43 -4.20 20.91
N ARG A 286 12.14 -3.19 21.74
CA ARG A 286 12.34 -3.26 23.20
C ARG A 286 11.45 -4.32 23.85
N LEU A 287 10.36 -4.72 23.20
CA LEU A 287 9.48 -5.80 23.62
C LEU A 287 9.98 -7.14 23.03
N PRO A 288 10.13 -8.21 23.85
CA PRO A 288 10.74 -9.46 23.40
C PRO A 288 9.81 -10.43 22.65
N LYS A 289 8.50 -10.17 22.62
CA LYS A 289 7.51 -11.00 21.91
C LYS A 289 7.16 -10.40 20.56
#